data_AF-A0A1I6ZPJ2-F1
#
_entry.id   AF-A0A1I6ZPJ2-F1
#
_cell.length_a   1.000
_cell.length_b   1.000
_cell.length_c   1.000
_cell.angle_alpha   90.00
_cell.angle_beta   90.00
_cell.angle_gamma   90.00
#
_symmetry.space_group_name_H-M   'P 1'
#
loop_
_entity.id
_entity.type
_entity.pdbx_description
1 polymer ?
#
loop_
_entity_poly.entity_id
_entity_poly.type
_entity_poly.pdbx_seq_one_letter_code
_entity_poly.pdbx_strand_id
1 'polypeptide(L)'
;TFRGHNPAFVTGTAALEHFWQDGKFQSNVAGLISQLHQGLGQIAAGVEGATVRGRGLLAGIYYPNPETAEKIAAESFVRGLLVETSGPEGEVLKTMPALTISPEELQKGLDLLAGAAESVTGVPAALAPAV
;
A
#
# COMPACT_ATOMS: atom_id res chain seq x y z
N THR A 1 -19.30 17.58 -20.94
CA THR A 1 -20.62 17.70 -20.28
C THR A 1 -21.04 16.35 -19.69
N PHE A 2 -20.19 15.75 -18.85
CA PHE A 2 -20.40 14.39 -18.28
C PHE A 2 -20.65 14.40 -16.76
N ARG A 3 -20.83 15.57 -16.15
CA ARG A 3 -21.11 15.67 -14.71
C ARG A 3 -22.58 15.30 -14.48
N GLY A 4 -22.83 14.34 -13.61
CA GLY A 4 -24.19 13.95 -13.21
C GLY A 4 -24.97 13.15 -14.26
N HIS A 5 -24.32 12.27 -15.03
CA HIS A 5 -25.06 11.35 -15.90
C HIS A 5 -25.70 10.21 -15.10
N ASN A 6 -26.90 9.77 -15.50
CA ASN A 6 -27.68 8.79 -14.75
C ASN A 6 -26.91 7.50 -14.37
N PRO A 7 -26.13 6.87 -15.26
CA PRO A 7 -25.32 5.70 -14.86
C PRO A 7 -24.36 5.95 -13.69
N ALA A 8 -23.74 7.14 -13.58
CA ALA A 8 -22.86 7.45 -12.46
C ALA A 8 -23.60 7.58 -11.13
N PHE A 9 -24.84 8.09 -11.15
CA PHE A 9 -25.67 8.11 -9.95
C PHE A 9 -26.10 6.71 -9.54
N VAL A 10 -26.53 5.87 -10.49
CA VAL A 10 -26.93 4.49 -10.18
C VAL A 10 -25.78 3.69 -9.58
N THR A 11 -24.58 3.76 -10.16
CA THR A 11 -23.41 3.03 -9.62
C THR A 11 -22.89 3.66 -8.33
N GLY A 12 -22.93 4.98 -8.19
CA GLY A 12 -22.59 5.67 -6.95
C GLY A 12 -23.49 5.28 -5.79
N THR A 13 -24.81 5.24 -6.02
CA THR A 13 -25.79 4.77 -5.02
C THR A 13 -25.53 3.32 -4.64
N ALA A 14 -25.38 2.43 -5.63
CA ALA A 14 -25.10 1.02 -5.35
C ALA A 14 -23.80 0.81 -4.55
N ALA A 15 -22.75 1.58 -4.83
CA ALA A 15 -21.50 1.52 -4.08
C ALA A 15 -21.67 1.99 -2.62
N LEU A 16 -22.41 3.07 -2.39
CA LEU A 16 -22.69 3.56 -1.04
C LEU A 16 -23.55 2.57 -0.25
N GLU A 17 -24.58 1.99 -0.87
CA GLU A 17 -25.42 0.97 -0.25
C GLU A 17 -24.63 -0.31 0.05
N HIS A 18 -23.74 -0.73 -0.84
CA HIS A 18 -22.97 -1.96 -0.65
C HIS A 18 -21.87 -1.83 0.42
N PHE A 19 -21.14 -0.71 0.43
CA PHE A 19 -19.95 -0.55 1.27
C PHE A 19 -20.14 0.37 2.48
N TRP A 20 -21.13 1.28 2.47
CA TRP A 20 -21.30 2.30 3.51
C TRP A 20 -22.72 2.35 4.11
N GLN A 21 -23.54 1.32 3.90
CA GLN A 21 -24.85 1.22 4.55
C GLN A 21 -24.75 1.05 6.07
N ASP A 22 -23.68 0.40 6.54
CA ASP A 22 -23.35 0.28 7.96
C ASP A 22 -21.86 0.56 8.23
N GLY A 23 -21.38 0.24 9.44
CA GLY A 23 -19.98 0.45 9.86
C GLY A 23 -19.03 -0.73 9.64
N LYS A 24 -19.51 -1.85 9.07
CA LYS A 24 -18.73 -3.09 8.99
C LYS A 24 -17.55 -2.96 8.03
N PHE A 25 -17.75 -2.32 6.88
CA PHE A 25 -16.69 -2.13 5.90
C PHE A 25 -15.53 -1.31 6.46
N GLN A 26 -15.84 -0.21 7.15
CA GLN A 26 -14.86 0.66 7.81
C GLN A 26 -14.11 -0.11 8.91
N SER A 27 -14.81 -0.98 9.64
CA SER A 27 -14.19 -1.85 10.66
C SER A 27 -13.21 -2.86 10.04
N ASN A 28 -13.58 -3.48 8.91
CA ASN A 28 -12.69 -4.38 8.16
C ASN A 28 -11.47 -3.63 7.61
N VAL A 29 -11.68 -2.45 7.02
CA VAL A 29 -10.60 -1.59 6.51
C VAL A 29 -9.64 -1.19 7.63
N ALA A 30 -10.12 -0.94 8.86
CA ALA A 30 -9.25 -0.63 10.00
C ALA A 30 -8.23 -1.76 10.30
N GLY A 31 -8.63 -3.02 10.18
CA GLY A 31 -7.73 -4.17 10.31
C GLY A 31 -6.64 -4.18 9.23
N LEU A 32 -7.04 -3.98 7.97
CA LEU A 32 -6.11 -3.90 6.83
C LEU A 32 -5.12 -2.73 6.98
N ILE A 33 -5.58 -1.59 7.50
CA ILE A 33 -4.72 -0.42 7.78
C ILE A 33 -3.64 -0.80 8.80
N SER A 34 -4.03 -1.44 9.90
CA SER A 34 -3.06 -1.86 10.92
C SER A 34 -2.01 -2.81 10.33
N GLN A 35 -2.44 -3.80 9.54
CA GLN A 35 -1.54 -4.75 8.88
C GLN A 35 -0.58 -4.05 7.91
N LEU A 36 -1.09 -3.17 7.05
CA LEU A 36 -0.27 -2.43 6.09
C LEU A 36 0.79 -1.58 6.81
N HIS A 37 0.39 -0.77 7.79
CA HIS A 37 1.32 0.13 8.49
C HIS A 37 2.37 -0.64 9.29
N GLN A 38 2.00 -1.77 9.89
CA GLN A 38 2.95 -2.66 10.55
C GLN A 38 3.99 -3.22 9.55
N GLY A 39 3.54 -3.77 8.42
CA GLY A 39 4.43 -4.32 7.41
C GLY A 39 5.35 -3.27 6.78
N LEU A 40 4.81 -2.10 6.42
CA LEU A 40 5.62 -0.98 5.92
C LEU A 40 6.64 -0.49 6.98
N GLY A 41 6.25 -0.47 8.25
CA GLY A 41 7.15 -0.11 9.36
C GLY A 41 8.31 -1.09 9.51
N GLN A 42 8.05 -2.39 9.39
CA GLN A 42 9.07 -3.43 9.42
C GLN A 42 10.05 -3.33 8.25
N ILE A 43 9.54 -3.03 7.05
CA ILE A 43 10.39 -2.83 5.86
C ILE A 43 11.24 -1.56 6.01
N ALA A 44 10.66 -0.46 6.47
CA ALA A 44 11.37 0.80 6.65
C ALA A 44 12.46 0.73 7.74
N ALA A 45 12.25 -0.07 8.79
CA ALA A 45 13.18 -0.18 9.92
C ALA A 45 14.59 -0.66 9.53
N GLY A 46 14.74 -1.35 8.38
CA GLY A 46 16.04 -1.80 7.87
C GLY A 46 16.89 -0.70 7.22
N VAL A 47 16.32 0.48 6.92
CA VAL A 47 17.01 1.52 6.15
C VAL A 47 17.08 2.81 6.95
N GLU A 48 18.29 3.31 7.18
CA GLU A 48 18.50 4.55 7.93
C GLU A 48 17.80 5.73 7.26
N GLY A 49 17.02 6.48 8.05
CA GLY A 49 16.25 7.65 7.59
C GLY A 49 14.98 7.30 6.79
N ALA A 50 14.70 6.02 6.52
CA ALA A 50 13.43 5.62 5.92
C ALA A 50 12.29 5.76 6.93
N THR A 51 11.12 6.25 6.47
CA THR A 51 9.96 6.48 7.34
C THR A 51 8.66 6.15 6.63
N VAL A 52 7.70 5.58 7.37
CA VAL A 52 6.35 5.37 6.84
C VAL A 52 5.63 6.71 6.75
N ARG A 53 4.98 6.97 5.61
CA ARG A 53 4.15 8.16 5.35
C ARG A 53 2.79 7.77 4.80
N GLY A 54 1.80 8.65 4.99
CA GLY A 54 0.44 8.48 4.47
C GLY A 54 -0.58 8.09 5.53
N ARG A 55 -1.81 7.79 5.11
CA ARG A 55 -2.95 7.50 5.99
C ARG A 55 -3.84 6.42 5.40
N GLY A 56 -4.39 5.58 6.28
CA GLY A 56 -5.22 4.46 5.85
C GLY A 56 -4.44 3.52 4.92
N LEU A 57 -5.11 3.04 3.87
CA LEU A 57 -4.50 2.22 2.83
C LEU A 57 -3.79 3.02 1.73
N LEU A 58 -3.73 4.35 1.85
CA LEU A 58 -2.89 5.21 1.01
C LEU A 58 -1.62 5.58 1.81
N ALA A 59 -0.66 4.67 1.83
CA ALA A 59 0.55 4.77 2.62
C ALA A 59 1.78 4.24 1.88
N GLY A 60 2.97 4.60 2.32
CA GLY A 60 4.21 4.23 1.67
C GLY A 60 5.42 4.48 2.53
N ILE A 61 6.60 4.18 1.99
CA ILE A 61 7.88 4.37 2.66
C ILE A 61 8.63 5.48 1.94
N TYR A 62 8.94 6.55 2.67
CA TYR A 62 9.91 7.55 2.27
C TYR A 62 11.31 6.99 2.41
N TYR A 63 12.15 7.21 1.40
CA TYR A 63 13.58 6.93 1.45
C TYR A 63 14.39 8.22 1.29
N PRO A 64 15.47 8.44 2.07
CA PRO A 64 16.32 9.62 1.92
C PRO A 64 17.00 9.72 0.55
N ASN A 65 17.33 8.57 -0.04
CA ASN A 65 17.80 8.48 -1.42
C ASN A 65 16.62 8.14 -2.34
N PRO A 66 16.18 9.05 -3.23
CA PRO A 66 15.04 8.82 -4.11
C PRO A 66 15.23 7.61 -5.05
N GLU A 67 16.45 7.32 -5.48
CA GLU A 67 16.74 6.17 -6.35
C GLU A 67 16.36 4.84 -5.68
N THR A 68 16.39 4.77 -4.35
CA THR A 68 16.01 3.56 -3.61
C THR A 68 14.54 3.23 -3.85
N ALA A 69 13.65 4.22 -3.79
CA ALA A 69 12.22 4.02 -4.02
C ALA A 69 11.95 3.53 -5.45
N GLU A 70 12.59 4.14 -6.45
CA GLU A 70 12.43 3.74 -7.86
C GLU A 70 12.94 2.32 -8.14
N LYS A 71 14.12 1.96 -7.61
CA LYS A 71 14.69 0.62 -7.77
C LYS A 71 13.80 -0.45 -7.12
N ILE A 72 13.27 -0.17 -5.93
CA ILE A 72 12.34 -1.11 -5.26
C ILE A 72 11.03 -1.22 -6.05
N ALA A 73 10.50 -0.14 -6.62
CA ALA A 73 9.32 -0.20 -7.47
C ALA A 73 9.54 -1.08 -8.72
N ALA A 74 10.68 -0.91 -9.39
CA ALA A 74 11.06 -1.73 -10.54
C ALA A 74 11.22 -3.22 -10.17
N GLU A 75 11.90 -3.51 -9.07
CA GLU A 75 12.07 -4.87 -8.56
C GLU A 75 10.73 -5.50 -8.13
N SER A 76 9.85 -4.72 -7.50
CA SER A 76 8.49 -5.16 -7.14
C SER A 76 7.69 -5.55 -8.37
N PHE A 77 7.80 -4.79 -9.47
CA PHE A 77 7.13 -5.09 -10.73
C PHE A 77 7.62 -6.41 -11.33
N VAL A 78 8.93 -6.67 -11.32
CA VAL A 78 9.50 -7.97 -11.74
C VAL A 78 8.93 -9.13 -10.91
N ARG A 79 8.64 -8.89 -9.63
CA ARG A 79 8.03 -9.86 -8.70
C ARG A 79 6.51 -9.96 -8.82
N GLY A 80 5.90 -9.24 -9.76
CA GLY A 80 4.46 -9.25 -10.00
C GLY A 80 3.65 -8.37 -9.04
N LEU A 81 4.28 -7.43 -8.34
CA LEU A 81 3.64 -6.43 -7.48
C LEU A 81 3.69 -5.05 -8.14
N LEU A 82 2.52 -4.45 -8.38
CA LEU A 82 2.40 -3.08 -8.89
C LEU A 82 2.41 -2.08 -7.72
N VAL A 83 3.47 -1.28 -7.65
CA VAL A 83 3.63 -0.14 -6.74
C VAL A 83 4.23 1.03 -7.52
N GLU A 84 3.98 2.25 -7.06
CA GLU A 84 4.45 3.46 -7.72
C GLU A 84 5.28 4.30 -6.76
N THR A 85 6.17 5.12 -7.31
CA THR A 85 6.82 6.19 -6.56
C THR A 85 5.94 7.45 -6.54
N SER A 86 6.21 8.32 -5.57
CA SER A 86 5.52 9.60 -5.37
C SER A 86 6.40 10.54 -4.54
N GLY A 87 5.98 11.79 -4.38
CA GLY A 87 6.81 12.86 -3.82
C GLY A 87 7.45 13.71 -4.92
N PRO A 88 7.91 14.94 -4.61
CA PRO A 88 8.51 15.84 -5.60
C PRO A 88 9.70 15.23 -6.35
N GLU A 89 10.44 14.35 -5.70
CA GLU A 89 11.64 13.69 -6.24
C GLU A 89 11.41 12.19 -6.49
N GLY A 90 10.17 11.69 -6.40
CA GLY A 90 9.88 10.25 -6.48
C GLY A 90 10.34 9.45 -5.26
N GLU A 91 10.54 10.11 -4.13
CA GLU A 91 11.25 9.58 -2.97
C GLU A 91 10.37 8.75 -2.00
N VAL A 92 9.09 8.56 -2.32
CA VAL A 92 8.15 7.74 -1.55
C VAL A 92 7.64 6.58 -2.38
N LEU A 93 7.95 5.35 -1.96
CA LEU A 93 7.37 4.14 -2.51
C LEU A 93 5.96 3.95 -1.95
N LYS A 94 4.94 4.25 -2.75
CA LYS A 94 3.53 4.31 -2.36
C LYS A 94 2.82 3.00 -2.66
N THR A 95 2.06 2.54 -1.68
CA THR A 95 1.07 1.48 -1.81
C THR A 95 -0.35 2.07 -1.79
N MET A 96 -1.24 1.50 -2.60
CA MET A 96 -2.65 1.90 -2.66
C MET A 96 -3.51 0.68 -3.03
N PRO A 97 -3.53 -0.39 -2.19
CA PRO A 97 -4.35 -1.56 -2.47
C PRO A 97 -5.85 -1.21 -2.48
N ALA A 98 -6.64 -2.05 -3.12
CA ALA A 98 -8.09 -1.93 -3.08
C ALA A 98 -8.58 -2.02 -1.63
N LEU A 99 -9.58 -1.21 -1.26
CA LEU A 99 -10.18 -1.28 0.08
C LEU A 99 -10.87 -2.62 0.37
N THR A 100 -11.10 -3.42 -0.68
CA THR A 100 -11.70 -4.76 -0.63
C THR A 100 -10.66 -5.89 -0.68
N ILE A 101 -9.37 -5.58 -0.64
CA ILE A 101 -8.29 -6.59 -0.62
C ILE A 101 -8.45 -7.52 0.58
N SER A 102 -8.15 -8.81 0.41
CA SER A 102 -8.15 -9.72 1.55
C SER A 102 -6.90 -9.52 2.41
N PRO A 103 -6.93 -9.83 3.73
CA PRO A 103 -5.74 -9.80 4.57
C PRO A 103 -4.60 -10.67 4.05
N GLU A 104 -4.92 -11.82 3.43
CA GLU A 104 -3.95 -12.76 2.86
C GLU A 104 -3.30 -12.20 1.59
N GLU A 105 -4.08 -11.58 0.71
CA GLU A 105 -3.55 -10.91 -0.49
C GLU A 105 -2.69 -9.69 -0.10
N LEU A 106 -3.10 -8.94 0.92
CA LEU A 106 -2.31 -7.84 1.47
C LEU A 106 -0.98 -8.36 2.04
N GLN A 107 -1.01 -9.47 2.78
CA GLN A 107 0.21 -10.09 3.30
C GLN A 107 1.15 -10.51 2.17
N LYS A 108 0.62 -11.20 1.15
CA LYS A 108 1.40 -11.62 -0.01
C LYS A 108 2.05 -10.41 -0.71
N GLY A 109 1.32 -9.30 -0.83
CA GLY A 109 1.87 -8.06 -1.37
C GLY A 109 3.01 -7.49 -0.52
N LEU A 110 2.85 -7.49 0.81
CA LEU A 110 3.90 -7.07 1.75
C LEU A 110 5.14 -7.97 1.66
N ASP A 111 4.96 -9.29 1.52
CA ASP A 111 6.07 -10.24 1.39
C ASP A 111 6.87 -10.01 0.10
N LEU A 112 6.18 -9.76 -1.02
CA LEU A 112 6.83 -9.41 -2.29
C LEU A 112 7.59 -8.08 -2.19
N LEU A 113 6.99 -7.09 -1.52
CA LEU A 113 7.60 -5.79 -1.31
C LEU A 113 8.83 -5.87 -0.40
N ALA A 114 8.77 -6.64 0.68
CA ALA A 114 9.89 -6.89 1.58
C ALA A 114 11.06 -7.55 0.83
N GLY A 115 10.78 -8.57 0.01
CA GLY A 115 11.80 -9.21 -0.81
C GLY A 115 12.41 -8.27 -1.87
N ALA A 116 11.62 -7.36 -2.44
CA ALA A 116 12.12 -6.34 -3.35
C ALA A 116 13.03 -5.32 -2.63
N ALA A 117 12.60 -4.86 -1.45
CA ALA A 117 13.37 -3.94 -0.62
C ALA A 117 14.70 -4.56 -0.18
N GLU A 118 14.70 -5.83 0.24
CA GLU A 118 15.92 -6.57 0.60
C GLU A 118 16.88 -6.70 -0.60
N SER A 119 16.36 -7.04 -1.78
CA SER A 119 17.17 -7.15 -3.01
C SER A 119 17.90 -5.84 -3.35
N VAL A 120 17.25 -4.69 -3.16
CA VAL A 120 17.80 -3.38 -3.51
C VAL A 120 18.69 -2.79 -2.40
N THR A 121 18.32 -2.99 -1.14
CA THR A 121 18.99 -2.35 0.01
C THR A 121 20.06 -3.24 0.64
N GLY A 122 20.00 -4.56 0.39
CA GLY A 122 20.82 -5.57 1.04
C GLY A 122 20.45 -5.81 2.51
N VAL A 123 19.38 -5.19 3.02
CA VAL A 123 18.94 -5.33 4.41
C VAL A 123 17.66 -6.18 4.48
N PRO A 124 17.66 -7.29 5.23
CA PRO A 124 16.47 -8.11 5.39
C PRO A 124 15.36 -7.36 6.12
N ALA A 125 14.15 -7.41 5.58
CA ALA A 125 12.94 -6.95 6.26
C ALA A 125 12.30 -8.13 7.00
N ALA A 126 12.37 -8.13 8.33
CA ALA A 126 11.73 -9.17 9.15
C ALA A 126 10.23 -8.88 9.31
N LEU A 127 9.43 -9.37 8.35
CA LEU A 127 7.96 -9.33 8.49
C LEU A 127 7.52 -10.32 9.56
N ALA A 128 6.62 -9.88 10.45
CA ALA A 128 5.95 -10.81 11.35
C ALA A 128 4.93 -11.64 10.55
N PRO A 129 4.75 -12.94 10.85
CA PRO A 129 3.73 -13.74 10.20
C PRO A 129 2.34 -13.11 10.44
N ALA A 130 1.47 -13.19 9.43
CA ALA A 130 0.07 -12.76 9.56
C ALA A 130 -0.58 -13.48 10.76
N VAL A 131 -1.15 -12.71 11.68
CA VAL A 131 -1.86 -13.18 12.87
C VAL A 131 -3.25 -13.67 12.50
#